data_AF-A0A0J9TIL9-F1
#
_entry.id   AF-A0A0J9TIL9-F1
#
_cell.length_a   1.000
_cell.length_b   1.000
_cell.length_c   1.000
_cell.angle_alpha   90.00
_cell.angle_beta   90.00
_cell.angle_gamma   90.00
#
_symmetry.space_group_name_H-M   'P 1'
#
loop_
_entity.id
_entity.type
_entity.pdbx_description
1 polymer ?
#
loop_
_entity_poly.entity_id
_entity_poly.type
_entity_poly.pdbx_seq_one_letter_code
_entity_poly.pdbx_strand_id
1 'polypeptide(L)'
;MDLSQKCYAKKKEISLCNVYLINQSKNNIKFKIALWKKRIKKECNVGTDEENNKPCDRLIFGDDCNDTNFYRNCLIADKYLTHLKDNVRELEIKEACKYFSYWTYKEMLMHKKYSYSVSTLHENIMKISNFNICNEYVENISTETFLNIDNLNKLQQNFMEILRADEPFNCDKARKCSELYKTFKGTCYLDSDDLFCKGIEKFRKTYNETMKNVQICEEYKILQPFPKRPEKSANTIATAAITAISFASIITYKVNKRYS
;
A
#
# COMPACT_ATOMS: atom_id res chain seq x y z
N MET A 1 -49.31 -3.99 -6.53
CA MET A 1 -48.26 -4.77 -7.23
C MET A 1 -47.07 -3.85 -7.34
N ASP A 2 -46.08 -3.99 -6.46
CA ASP A 2 -45.27 -2.85 -5.99
C ASP A 2 -43.76 -3.09 -6.09
N LEU A 3 -43.08 -2.05 -6.61
CA LEU A 3 -41.66 -1.66 -6.75
C LEU A 3 -40.46 -2.63 -6.47
N SER A 4 -40.63 -3.94 -6.34
CA SER A 4 -39.61 -4.88 -5.84
C SER A 4 -38.48 -5.30 -6.80
N GLN A 5 -38.24 -4.59 -7.93
CA GLN A 5 -37.48 -5.18 -9.06
C GLN A 5 -36.48 -4.28 -9.82
N LYS A 6 -35.85 -3.28 -9.18
CA LYS A 6 -34.87 -2.37 -9.86
C LYS A 6 -33.44 -2.30 -9.29
N CYS A 7 -33.03 -3.23 -8.41
CA CYS A 7 -31.69 -3.22 -7.78
C CYS A 7 -30.73 -4.33 -8.23
N TYR A 8 -30.81 -4.81 -9.48
CA TYR A 8 -29.84 -5.75 -10.05
C TYR A 8 -28.94 -5.10 -11.12
N ALA A 9 -27.63 -5.34 -10.95
CA ALA A 9 -26.50 -5.15 -11.89
C ALA A 9 -25.72 -3.80 -11.93
N LYS A 10 -24.39 -3.98 -12.03
CA LYS A 10 -23.28 -3.06 -12.41
C LYS A 10 -23.00 -1.79 -11.57
N LYS A 11 -21.89 -1.83 -10.81
CA LYS A 11 -20.62 -1.16 -11.24
C LYS A 11 -19.40 -1.71 -10.50
N LYS A 12 -18.29 -1.91 -11.24
CA LYS A 12 -17.00 -2.39 -10.75
C LYS A 12 -16.16 -1.22 -10.16
N GLU A 13 -15.07 -1.56 -9.44
CA GLU A 13 -13.78 -0.81 -9.26
C GLU A 13 -13.31 -0.40 -7.84
N ILE A 14 -11.98 -0.53 -7.60
CA ILE A 14 -11.24 -0.73 -6.31
C ILE A 14 -9.92 0.10 -6.42
N SER A 15 -9.27 0.72 -5.41
CA SER A 15 -8.70 0.14 -4.17
C SER A 15 -8.27 1.18 -3.12
N LEU A 16 -8.07 0.74 -1.86
CA LEU A 16 -6.79 0.82 -1.12
C LEU A 16 -6.86 0.22 0.31
N CYS A 17 -6.42 -1.03 0.52
CA CYS A 17 -6.01 -1.57 1.86
C CYS A 17 -5.37 -3.00 1.86
N ASN A 18 -5.32 -3.70 0.72
CA ASN A 18 -5.31 -5.17 0.70
C ASN A 18 -3.96 -5.91 0.90
N VAL A 19 -2.89 -5.26 1.37
CA VAL A 19 -1.55 -5.90 1.47
C VAL A 19 -1.33 -6.54 2.84
N TYR A 20 -1.77 -5.91 3.93
CA TYR A 20 -1.63 -6.48 5.28
C TYR A 20 -2.68 -7.57 5.60
N LEU A 21 -3.70 -7.71 4.76
CA LEU A 21 -4.90 -8.52 5.01
C LEU A 21 -4.82 -9.90 4.35
N ILE A 22 -3.61 -10.42 4.17
CA ILE A 22 -3.34 -11.70 3.48
C ILE A 22 -3.21 -12.82 4.52
N ASN A 23 -4.18 -12.92 5.43
CA ASN A 23 -4.49 -14.12 6.20
C ASN A 23 -5.97 -14.12 6.55
N GLN A 24 -6.60 -15.30 6.55
CA GLN A 24 -8.05 -15.54 6.63
C GLN A 24 -8.87 -15.24 5.34
N SER A 25 -10.09 -15.79 5.29
CA SER A 25 -10.58 -16.50 4.09
C SER A 25 -11.76 -15.86 3.31
N LYS A 26 -11.99 -16.40 2.10
CA LYS A 26 -13.23 -16.40 1.30
C LYS A 26 -14.04 -15.07 1.19
N ASN A 27 -13.80 -14.38 0.07
CA ASN A 27 -14.75 -13.56 -0.73
C ASN A 27 -15.52 -12.37 -0.14
N ASN A 28 -15.68 -12.20 1.19
CA ASN A 28 -16.58 -11.16 1.71
C ASN A 28 -15.90 -9.81 2.08
N ILE A 29 -14.62 -9.85 2.49
CA ILE A 29 -13.87 -8.66 2.97
C ILE A 29 -13.66 -7.61 1.86
N LYS A 30 -13.52 -8.05 0.59
CA LYS A 30 -13.29 -7.17 -0.57
C LYS A 30 -14.44 -6.19 -0.84
N PHE A 31 -15.67 -6.53 -0.44
CA PHE A 31 -16.86 -5.72 -0.70
C PHE A 31 -16.98 -4.55 0.29
N LYS A 32 -16.64 -4.76 1.56
CA LYS A 32 -16.72 -3.73 2.61
C LYS A 32 -15.80 -2.54 2.31
N ILE A 33 -14.50 -2.76 2.09
CA ILE A 33 -13.49 -1.68 2.02
C ILE A 33 -13.69 -0.68 0.86
N ALA A 34 -14.27 -1.10 -0.27
CA ALA A 34 -14.60 -0.18 -1.37
C ALA A 34 -15.79 0.73 -1.02
N LEU A 35 -16.74 0.20 -0.26
CA LEU A 35 -17.87 0.93 0.32
C LEU A 35 -17.34 2.03 1.26
N TRP A 36 -16.40 1.70 2.14
CA TRP A 36 -15.76 2.64 3.08
C TRP A 36 -15.13 3.86 2.40
N LYS A 37 -14.23 3.70 1.42
CA LYS A 37 -13.54 4.85 0.81
C LYS A 37 -14.52 5.82 0.13
N LYS A 38 -15.59 5.27 -0.46
CA LYS A 38 -16.67 6.06 -1.08
C LYS A 38 -17.59 6.70 -0.03
N ARG A 39 -17.81 6.03 1.10
CA ARG A 39 -18.61 6.46 2.23
C ARG A 39 -17.90 7.58 3.01
N ILE A 40 -16.65 7.38 3.43
CA ILE A 40 -15.76 8.41 4.02
C ILE A 40 -15.60 9.61 3.09
N LYS A 41 -15.33 9.42 1.79
CA LYS A 41 -15.24 10.58 0.86
C LYS A 41 -16.58 11.31 0.69
N LYS A 42 -17.71 10.67 0.96
CA LYS A 42 -19.04 11.31 0.91
C LYS A 42 -19.41 11.97 2.24
N GLU A 43 -19.17 11.30 3.37
CA GLU A 43 -19.54 11.73 4.73
C GLU A 43 -18.54 12.75 5.31
N CYS A 44 -17.24 12.60 5.08
CA CYS A 44 -16.21 13.54 5.55
C CYS A 44 -16.02 14.79 4.67
N ASN A 45 -16.71 14.90 3.53
CA ASN A 45 -16.76 16.14 2.72
C ASN A 45 -18.08 16.93 2.91
N VAL A 46 -18.97 16.50 3.82
CA VAL A 46 -20.11 17.32 4.24
C VAL A 46 -19.65 18.31 5.31
N GLY A 47 -20.01 19.59 5.12
CA GLY A 47 -20.24 20.61 6.15
C GLY A 47 -19.14 20.85 7.19
N THR A 48 -18.64 22.09 7.24
CA THR A 48 -17.82 22.63 8.35
C THR A 48 -18.67 23.05 9.56
N ASP A 49 -19.95 22.67 9.57
CA ASP A 49 -20.99 23.42 10.27
C ASP A 49 -21.54 22.60 11.44
N GLU A 50 -20.69 22.31 12.43
CA GLU A 50 -21.12 21.74 13.71
C GLU A 50 -20.21 22.23 14.85
N GLU A 51 -20.76 23.09 15.70
CA GLU A 51 -20.04 24.09 16.51
C GLU A 51 -19.39 23.55 17.81
N ASN A 52 -19.22 22.22 17.96
CA ASN A 52 -18.80 21.62 19.23
C ASN A 52 -17.63 20.62 19.18
N ASN A 53 -17.23 20.10 18.01
CA ASN A 53 -15.99 19.30 17.93
C ASN A 53 -14.78 20.23 17.72
N LYS A 54 -13.76 20.08 18.57
CA LYS A 54 -12.41 20.63 18.37
C LYS A 54 -11.51 19.53 17.79
N PRO A 55 -11.55 19.27 16.47
CA PRO A 55 -10.82 18.16 15.83
C PRO A 55 -9.30 18.29 15.97
N CYS A 56 -8.82 19.53 16.08
CA CYS A 56 -7.42 19.87 16.29
C CYS A 56 -7.33 20.70 17.58
N ASP A 57 -6.69 20.13 18.61
CA ASP A 57 -6.43 20.83 19.86
C ASP A 57 -5.05 21.50 19.85
N ARG A 58 -5.03 22.83 20.00
CA ARG A 58 -3.79 23.63 20.09
C ARG A 58 -2.93 23.25 21.30
N LEU A 59 -3.49 22.68 22.36
CA LEU A 59 -2.70 22.17 23.50
C LEU A 59 -1.90 20.90 23.14
N ILE A 60 -2.29 20.20 22.07
CA ILE A 60 -1.71 18.91 21.66
C ILE A 60 -0.87 19.06 20.37
N PHE A 61 -1.32 19.88 19.42
CA PHE A 61 -0.63 20.10 18.13
C PHE A 61 -0.02 21.51 17.98
N GLY A 62 -0.20 22.41 18.95
CA GLY A 62 0.37 23.75 18.89
C GLY A 62 -0.10 24.53 17.65
N ASP A 63 0.85 25.19 16.99
CA ASP A 63 0.60 26.03 15.82
C ASP A 63 0.29 25.26 14.53
N ASP A 64 0.51 23.93 14.48
CA ASP A 64 0.13 23.13 13.31
C ASP A 64 -1.40 23.16 13.09
N CYS A 65 -2.21 23.37 14.14
CA CYS A 65 -3.65 23.62 14.00
C CYS A 65 -4.01 24.92 13.26
N ASN A 66 -3.06 25.84 13.07
CA ASN A 66 -3.29 27.06 12.28
C ASN A 66 -3.16 26.77 10.77
N ASP A 67 -2.57 25.64 10.37
CA ASP A 67 -2.54 25.23 8.98
C ASP A 67 -3.86 24.59 8.54
N THR A 68 -4.49 25.17 7.52
CA THR A 68 -5.79 24.74 7.01
C THR A 68 -5.79 23.27 6.55
N ASN A 69 -4.68 22.76 6.01
CA ASN A 69 -4.61 21.35 5.57
C ASN A 69 -4.42 20.40 6.75
N PHE A 70 -3.60 20.76 7.75
CA PHE A 70 -3.47 19.99 8.99
C PHE A 70 -4.80 19.91 9.74
N TYR A 71 -5.44 21.06 9.98
CA TYR A 71 -6.76 21.14 10.62
C TYR A 71 -7.82 20.31 9.88
N ARG A 72 -7.85 20.38 8.55
CA ARG A 72 -8.76 19.57 7.72
C ARG A 72 -8.46 18.07 7.82
N ASN A 73 -7.19 17.67 7.93
CA ASN A 73 -6.84 16.27 8.11
C ASN A 73 -7.25 15.78 9.51
N CYS A 74 -7.08 16.59 10.56
CA CYS A 74 -7.62 16.29 11.89
C CYS A 74 -9.15 16.10 11.87
N LEU A 75 -9.91 16.95 11.15
CA LEU A 75 -11.35 16.76 10.93
C LEU A 75 -11.69 15.41 10.27
N ILE A 76 -10.95 15.03 9.23
CA ILE A 76 -11.18 13.76 8.52
C ILE A 76 -10.88 12.57 9.44
N ALA A 77 -9.83 12.67 10.25
CA ALA A 77 -9.43 11.64 11.20
C ALA A 77 -10.44 11.46 12.34
N ASP A 78 -10.95 12.55 12.92
CA ASP A 78 -12.01 12.53 13.95
C ASP A 78 -13.31 11.88 13.42
N LYS A 79 -13.77 12.30 12.23
CA LYS A 79 -14.92 11.68 11.55
C LYS A 79 -14.66 10.20 11.23
N TYR A 80 -13.43 9.82 10.88
CA TYR A 80 -13.05 8.43 10.63
C TYR A 80 -13.13 7.56 11.90
N LEU A 81 -12.55 8.02 13.01
CA LEU A 81 -12.58 7.31 14.30
C LEU A 81 -13.99 7.21 14.86
N THR A 82 -14.82 8.25 14.69
CA THR A 82 -16.25 8.20 15.01
C THR A 82 -16.98 7.14 14.20
N HIS A 83 -16.72 7.04 12.88
CA HIS A 83 -17.27 5.98 12.05
C HIS A 83 -16.84 4.56 12.52
N LEU A 84 -15.59 4.38 12.97
CA LEU A 84 -15.14 3.11 13.57
C LEU A 84 -15.92 2.77 14.84
N LYS A 85 -16.16 3.76 15.70
CA LYS A 85 -16.87 3.62 16.98
C LYS A 85 -18.30 3.11 16.76
N ASP A 86 -19.04 3.78 15.88
CA ASP A 86 -20.46 3.51 15.66
C ASP A 86 -20.70 2.15 14.97
N ASN A 87 -19.72 1.67 14.22
CA ASN A 87 -19.86 0.47 13.39
C ASN A 87 -18.99 -0.71 13.89
N VAL A 88 -18.41 -0.65 15.09
CA VAL A 88 -17.38 -1.58 15.61
C VAL A 88 -17.68 -3.09 15.42
N ARG A 89 -18.96 -3.49 15.41
CA ARG A 89 -19.40 -4.89 15.23
C ARG A 89 -19.45 -5.36 13.76
N GLU A 90 -19.50 -4.43 12.82
CA GLU A 90 -19.60 -4.70 11.38
C GLU A 90 -18.25 -4.63 10.67
N LEU A 91 -17.25 -4.08 11.33
CA LEU A 91 -15.98 -3.67 10.76
C LEU A 91 -14.84 -4.57 11.22
N GLU A 92 -13.96 -4.91 10.28
CA GLU A 92 -12.66 -5.52 10.60
C GLU A 92 -11.75 -4.42 11.16
N ILE A 93 -11.80 -4.20 12.47
CA ILE A 93 -11.20 -3.03 13.14
C ILE A 93 -9.68 -2.93 12.91
N LYS A 94 -8.97 -4.05 13.02
CA LYS A 94 -7.52 -4.12 12.79
C LYS A 94 -7.16 -3.66 11.38
N GLU A 95 -7.93 -4.09 10.39
CA GLU A 95 -7.77 -3.77 8.97
C GLU A 95 -7.98 -2.27 8.75
N ALA A 96 -9.01 -1.70 9.41
CA ALA A 96 -9.35 -0.28 9.35
C ALA A 96 -8.28 0.62 10.02
N CYS A 97 -7.78 0.23 11.19
CA CYS A 97 -6.74 1.00 11.88
C CYS A 97 -5.39 0.99 11.12
N LYS A 98 -5.10 -0.08 10.37
CA LYS A 98 -3.97 -0.11 9.42
C LYS A 98 -4.21 0.80 8.21
N TYR A 99 -5.44 0.86 7.70
CA TYR A 99 -5.81 1.86 6.68
C TYR A 99 -5.58 3.29 7.20
N PHE A 100 -5.99 3.57 8.44
CA PHE A 100 -5.80 4.88 9.06
C PHE A 100 -4.30 5.25 9.11
N SER A 101 -3.44 4.31 9.49
CA SER A 101 -1.97 4.51 9.48
C SER A 101 -1.45 4.88 8.09
N TYR A 102 -1.89 4.18 7.04
CA TYR A 102 -1.56 4.50 5.64
C TYR A 102 -2.06 5.88 5.21
N TRP A 103 -3.29 6.23 5.58
CA TRP A 103 -3.90 7.52 5.27
C TRP A 103 -3.16 8.66 5.98
N THR A 104 -2.88 8.53 7.27
CA THR A 104 -2.10 9.49 8.09
C THR A 104 -0.72 9.71 7.47
N TYR A 105 0.00 8.64 7.11
CA TYR A 105 1.28 8.78 6.44
C TYR A 105 1.14 9.55 5.13
N LYS A 106 0.19 9.16 4.28
CA LYS A 106 0.00 9.73 2.94
C LYS A 106 -0.37 11.22 2.95
N GLU A 107 -1.42 11.58 3.69
CA GLU A 107 -2.01 12.92 3.61
C GLU A 107 -1.38 13.93 4.59
N MET A 108 -0.70 13.46 5.65
CA MET A 108 -0.08 14.34 6.66
C MET A 108 1.45 14.30 6.62
N LEU A 109 2.09 13.13 6.50
CA LEU A 109 3.54 12.99 6.77
C LEU A 109 4.43 12.85 5.53
N MET A 110 3.90 12.38 4.39
CA MET A 110 4.69 12.06 3.18
C MET A 110 5.53 13.24 2.69
N HIS A 111 5.03 14.46 2.85
CA HIS A 111 5.72 15.69 2.45
C HIS A 111 6.65 16.28 3.52
N LYS A 112 6.82 15.61 4.68
CA LYS A 112 7.66 16.01 5.81
C LYS A 112 7.43 17.45 6.31
N LYS A 113 6.20 17.95 6.16
CA LYS A 113 5.82 19.30 6.58
C LYS A 113 5.69 19.44 8.10
N TYR A 114 5.28 18.36 8.78
CA TYR A 114 5.10 18.30 10.23
C TYR A 114 6.09 17.29 10.83
N SER A 115 6.52 17.52 12.07
CA SER A 115 7.59 16.76 12.74
C SER A 115 7.12 15.48 13.46
N TYR A 116 5.89 15.04 13.22
CA TYR A 116 5.29 13.87 13.88
C TYR A 116 5.61 12.53 13.20
N SER A 117 5.58 11.44 13.98
CA SER A 117 5.43 10.08 13.44
C SER A 117 3.96 9.73 13.22
N VAL A 118 3.69 8.59 12.56
CA VAL A 118 2.32 8.04 12.47
C VAL A 118 1.78 7.73 13.86
N SER A 119 2.59 7.13 14.74
CA SER A 119 2.19 6.84 16.12
C SER A 119 1.81 8.09 16.92
N THR A 120 2.61 9.15 16.87
CA THR A 120 2.31 10.39 17.61
C THR A 120 1.05 11.08 17.10
N LEU A 121 0.82 11.13 15.77
CA LEU A 121 -0.44 11.64 15.23
C LEU A 121 -1.63 10.80 15.69
N HIS A 122 -1.53 9.47 15.60
CA HIS A 122 -2.61 8.57 16.03
C HIS A 122 -2.92 8.73 17.52
N GLU A 123 -1.92 8.70 18.40
CA GLU A 123 -2.11 8.90 19.85
C GLU A 123 -2.77 10.24 20.16
N ASN A 124 -2.34 11.31 19.51
CA ASN A 124 -2.87 12.65 19.73
C ASN A 124 -4.32 12.80 19.23
N ILE A 125 -4.63 12.27 18.04
CA ILE A 125 -6.00 12.28 17.50
C ILE A 125 -6.92 11.42 18.40
N MET A 126 -6.48 10.23 18.84
CA MET A 126 -7.27 9.36 19.71
C MET A 126 -7.50 9.92 21.13
N LYS A 127 -6.56 10.73 21.65
CA LYS A 127 -6.74 11.52 22.88
C LYS A 127 -7.83 12.57 22.70
N ILE A 128 -7.81 13.32 21.59
CA ILE A 128 -8.80 14.36 21.27
C ILE A 128 -10.20 13.74 21.08
N SER A 129 -10.32 12.65 20.32
CA SER A 129 -11.60 11.98 20.07
C SER A 129 -12.07 11.10 21.24
N ASN A 130 -11.29 11.03 22.34
CA ASN A 130 -11.49 10.14 23.49
C ASN A 130 -11.86 8.70 23.08
N PHE A 131 -11.14 8.15 22.09
CA PHE A 131 -11.45 6.85 21.51
C PHE A 131 -10.20 6.16 20.96
N ASN A 132 -9.79 5.07 21.61
CA ASN A 132 -8.45 4.47 21.49
C ASN A 132 -8.43 3.14 20.71
N ILE A 133 -9.45 2.87 19.89
CA ILE A 133 -9.67 1.56 19.25
C ILE A 133 -8.52 1.11 18.34
N CYS A 134 -7.68 2.03 17.87
CA CYS A 134 -6.57 1.74 16.98
C CYS A 134 -5.22 1.53 17.68
N ASN A 135 -5.12 1.68 19.01
CA ASN A 135 -3.86 1.61 19.76
C ASN A 135 -2.99 0.39 19.39
N GLU A 136 -3.58 -0.81 19.33
CA GLU A 136 -2.87 -2.07 19.06
C GLU A 136 -2.53 -2.30 17.58
N TYR A 137 -3.06 -1.45 16.68
CA TYR A 137 -3.06 -1.66 15.23
C TYR A 137 -2.37 -0.53 14.45
N VAL A 138 -1.82 0.46 15.14
CA VAL A 138 -1.04 1.55 14.52
C VAL A 138 0.23 0.97 13.90
N GLU A 139 0.49 1.32 12.64
CA GLU A 139 1.72 0.94 11.95
C GLU A 139 2.55 2.18 11.62
N ASN A 140 3.82 2.16 12.03
CA ASN A 140 4.80 3.11 11.52
C ASN A 140 5.14 2.73 10.08
N ILE A 141 4.85 3.64 9.16
CA ILE A 141 5.04 3.43 7.73
C ILE A 141 6.29 4.18 7.27
N SER A 142 7.24 3.44 6.68
CA SER A 142 8.38 4.04 5.98
C SER A 142 7.97 4.50 4.59
N THR A 143 8.77 5.38 3.97
CA THR A 143 8.56 5.79 2.57
C THR A 143 8.55 4.58 1.62
N GLU A 144 9.40 3.58 1.87
CA GLU A 144 9.44 2.34 1.09
C GLU A 144 8.15 1.52 1.26
N THR A 145 7.70 1.30 2.49
CA THR A 145 6.43 0.59 2.77
C THR A 145 5.25 1.30 2.13
N PHE A 146 5.20 2.65 2.20
CA PHE A 146 4.19 3.44 1.53
C PHE A 146 4.21 3.26 0.01
N LEU A 147 5.39 3.37 -0.63
CA LEU A 147 5.54 3.22 -2.08
C LEU A 147 5.16 1.81 -2.54
N ASN A 148 5.53 0.78 -1.79
CA ASN A 148 5.16 -0.61 -2.06
C ASN A 148 3.64 -0.81 -1.98
N ILE A 149 2.97 -0.23 -0.98
CA ILE A 149 1.50 -0.24 -0.89
C ILE A 149 0.91 0.53 -2.08
N ASP A 150 1.35 1.76 -2.37
CA ASP A 150 0.80 2.60 -3.44
C ASP A 150 0.94 1.94 -4.82
N ASN A 151 2.09 1.34 -5.13
CA ASN A 151 2.36 0.59 -6.35
C ASN A 151 1.43 -0.62 -6.51
N LEU A 152 1.24 -1.42 -5.46
CA LEU A 152 0.28 -2.53 -5.45
C LEU A 152 -1.15 -2.07 -5.71
N ASN A 153 -1.49 -0.84 -5.34
CA ASN A 153 -2.82 -0.31 -5.50
C ASN A 153 -3.06 0.42 -6.81
N LYS A 154 -2.03 1.00 -7.43
CA LYS A 154 -2.04 1.38 -8.85
C LYS A 154 -2.33 0.16 -9.73
N LEU A 155 -1.72 -1.00 -9.46
CA LEU A 155 -2.06 -2.26 -10.17
C LEU A 155 -3.54 -2.64 -10.01
N GLN A 156 -4.06 -2.64 -8.78
CA GLN A 156 -5.46 -2.97 -8.51
C GLN A 156 -6.42 -2.00 -9.20
N GLN A 157 -6.12 -0.70 -9.25
CA GLN A 157 -6.92 0.29 -9.97
C GLN A 157 -6.92 0.02 -11.48
N ASN A 158 -5.76 -0.24 -12.09
CA ASN A 158 -5.67 -0.56 -13.53
C ASN A 158 -6.35 -1.88 -13.88
N PHE A 159 -6.20 -2.92 -13.06
CA PHE A 159 -6.91 -4.19 -13.26
C PHE A 159 -8.42 -4.00 -13.13
N MET A 160 -8.85 -3.10 -12.26
CA MET A 160 -10.24 -2.75 -12.18
C MET A 160 -10.74 -1.98 -13.39
N GLU A 161 -9.97 -1.05 -13.98
CA GLU A 161 -10.34 -0.33 -15.22
C GLU A 161 -10.73 -1.30 -16.37
N ILE A 162 -10.02 -2.42 -16.48
CA ILE A 162 -10.31 -3.53 -17.41
C ILE A 162 -11.68 -4.16 -17.12
N LEU A 163 -12.01 -4.27 -15.83
CA LEU A 163 -13.22 -4.90 -15.34
C LEU A 163 -14.42 -3.96 -15.32
N ARG A 164 -14.32 -2.66 -15.62
CA ARG A 164 -15.49 -1.75 -15.75
C ARG A 164 -16.54 -2.39 -16.65
N ALA A 165 -17.77 -2.54 -16.16
CA ALA A 165 -18.80 -3.34 -16.83
C ALA A 165 -19.60 -2.54 -17.87
N ASP A 166 -19.37 -1.24 -17.93
CA ASP A 166 -20.21 -0.23 -18.59
C ASP A 166 -19.54 0.35 -19.84
N GLU A 167 -18.28 -0.03 -20.07
CA GLU A 167 -17.48 0.27 -21.25
C GLU A 167 -17.14 -1.07 -21.93
N PRO A 168 -17.10 -1.14 -23.27
CA PRO A 168 -16.56 -2.29 -23.97
C PRO A 168 -15.14 -2.60 -23.51
N PHE A 169 -14.80 -3.88 -23.39
CA PHE A 169 -13.44 -4.30 -23.07
C PHE A 169 -12.52 -3.92 -24.24
N ASN A 170 -11.46 -3.18 -23.96
CA ASN A 170 -10.42 -2.77 -24.93
C ASN A 170 -9.05 -3.22 -24.41
N CYS A 171 -8.22 -3.74 -25.31
CA CYS A 171 -6.84 -4.14 -25.07
C CYS A 171 -5.98 -3.06 -24.42
N ASP A 172 -6.24 -1.77 -24.66
CA ASP A 172 -5.46 -0.67 -24.06
C ASP A 172 -5.39 -0.71 -22.53
N LYS A 173 -6.48 -1.12 -21.87
CA LYS A 173 -6.52 -1.23 -20.42
C LYS A 173 -5.73 -2.45 -19.93
N ALA A 174 -5.83 -3.57 -20.64
CA ALA A 174 -5.07 -4.78 -20.36
C ALA A 174 -3.57 -4.57 -20.59
N ARG A 175 -3.21 -3.85 -21.66
CA ARG A 175 -1.86 -3.37 -21.98
C ARG A 175 -1.27 -2.55 -20.85
N LYS A 176 -1.91 -1.44 -20.49
CA LYS A 176 -1.50 -0.52 -19.40
C LYS A 176 -1.31 -1.26 -18.07
N CYS A 177 -2.21 -2.18 -17.73
CA CYS A 177 -2.11 -3.00 -16.52
C CYS A 177 -0.96 -4.02 -16.57
N SER A 178 -0.75 -4.68 -17.73
CA SER A 178 0.33 -5.63 -17.96
C SER A 178 1.71 -4.97 -17.97
N GLU A 179 1.83 -3.77 -18.55
CA GLU A 179 3.04 -2.95 -18.55
C GLU A 179 3.41 -2.49 -17.14
N LEU A 180 2.44 -1.99 -16.38
CA LEU A 180 2.64 -1.65 -14.95
C LEU A 180 2.99 -2.89 -14.10
N TYR A 181 2.45 -4.06 -14.43
CA TYR A 181 2.88 -5.30 -13.79
C TYR A 181 4.33 -5.64 -14.14
N LYS A 182 4.76 -5.48 -15.40
CA LYS A 182 6.15 -5.74 -15.82
C LYS A 182 7.17 -4.86 -15.08
N THR A 183 6.85 -3.59 -14.79
CA THR A 183 7.76 -2.72 -14.03
C THR A 183 7.99 -3.21 -12.60
N PHE A 184 6.96 -3.73 -11.93
CA PHE A 184 7.09 -4.28 -10.58
C PHE A 184 7.56 -5.74 -10.55
N LYS A 185 7.31 -6.50 -11.62
CA LYS A 185 7.87 -7.86 -11.80
C LYS A 185 9.39 -7.85 -11.72
N GLY A 186 10.04 -6.82 -12.27
CA GLY A 186 11.50 -6.69 -12.31
C GLY A 186 12.18 -6.52 -10.94
N THR A 187 11.44 -6.10 -9.91
CA THR A 187 11.97 -5.95 -8.54
C THR A 187 11.79 -7.21 -7.69
N CYS A 188 11.20 -8.27 -8.26
CA CYS A 188 10.80 -9.49 -7.55
C CYS A 188 11.40 -10.75 -8.15
N TYR A 189 11.59 -11.75 -7.29
CA TYR A 189 12.07 -13.07 -7.66
C TYR A 189 11.06 -14.14 -7.29
N LEU A 190 11.13 -15.28 -7.98
CA LEU A 190 10.38 -16.48 -7.63
C LEU A 190 10.67 -16.86 -6.16
N ASP A 191 9.62 -17.27 -5.45
CA ASP A 191 9.66 -17.69 -4.04
C ASP A 191 10.25 -16.62 -3.08
N SER A 192 10.17 -15.34 -3.46
CA SER A 192 10.57 -14.23 -2.59
C SER A 192 9.69 -14.16 -1.34
N ASP A 193 10.34 -14.09 -0.17
CA ASP A 193 9.65 -13.90 1.11
C ASP A 193 9.15 -12.47 1.35
N ASP A 194 9.60 -11.52 0.54
CA ASP A 194 9.18 -10.12 0.61
C ASP A 194 7.65 -9.95 0.45
N LEU A 195 7.07 -9.09 1.31
CA LEU A 195 5.63 -8.88 1.38
C LEU A 195 5.08 -8.14 0.15
N PHE A 196 5.86 -7.24 -0.47
CA PHE A 196 5.46 -6.59 -1.71
C PHE A 196 5.39 -7.60 -2.85
N CYS A 197 6.44 -8.43 -3.03
CA CYS A 197 6.47 -9.50 -4.02
C CYS A 197 5.37 -10.55 -3.81
N LYS A 198 5.07 -10.94 -2.56
CA LYS A 198 3.90 -11.79 -2.23
C LYS A 198 2.58 -11.13 -2.66
N GLY A 199 2.45 -9.82 -2.47
CA GLY A 199 1.33 -9.02 -2.98
C GLY A 199 1.22 -9.03 -4.50
N ILE A 200 2.34 -8.82 -5.21
CA ILE A 200 2.41 -8.78 -6.68
C ILE A 200 2.09 -10.16 -7.28
N GLU A 201 2.54 -11.26 -6.66
CA GLU A 201 2.20 -12.63 -7.09
C GLU A 201 0.73 -12.96 -6.86
N LYS A 202 0.14 -12.53 -5.74
CA LYS A 202 -1.31 -12.68 -5.49
C LYS A 202 -2.14 -11.90 -6.51
N PHE A 203 -1.68 -10.70 -6.89
CA PHE A 203 -2.27 -9.93 -7.99
C PHE A 203 -2.18 -10.71 -9.31
N ARG A 204 -0.99 -11.21 -9.68
CA ARG A 204 -0.75 -12.00 -10.89
C ARG A 204 -1.70 -13.19 -11.02
N LYS A 205 -1.83 -13.99 -9.96
CA LYS A 205 -2.74 -15.14 -9.89
C LYS A 205 -4.21 -14.71 -10.08
N THR A 206 -4.63 -13.62 -9.42
CA THR A 206 -6.01 -13.10 -9.52
C THR A 206 -6.32 -12.58 -10.92
N TYR A 207 -5.39 -11.85 -11.54
CA TYR A 207 -5.52 -11.34 -12.90
C TYR A 207 -5.66 -12.50 -13.89
N ASN A 208 -4.73 -13.45 -13.87
CA ASN A 208 -4.71 -14.57 -14.82
C ASN A 208 -5.99 -15.42 -14.72
N GLU A 209 -6.45 -15.73 -13.50
CA GLU A 209 -7.69 -16.47 -13.25
C GLU A 209 -8.94 -15.73 -13.77
N THR A 210 -8.93 -14.39 -13.73
CA THR A 210 -10.05 -13.56 -14.21
C THR A 210 -10.02 -13.42 -15.73
N MET A 211 -8.83 -13.34 -16.32
CA MET A 211 -8.63 -13.02 -17.74
C MET A 211 -8.60 -14.27 -18.63
N LYS A 212 -8.40 -15.48 -18.08
CA LYS A 212 -8.28 -16.75 -18.83
C LYS A 212 -9.38 -17.03 -19.86
N ASN A 213 -10.60 -16.53 -19.64
CA ASN A 213 -11.76 -16.75 -20.52
C ASN A 213 -12.05 -15.56 -21.44
N VAL A 214 -11.25 -14.49 -21.40
CA VAL A 214 -11.39 -13.35 -22.32
C VAL A 214 -10.88 -13.77 -23.70
N GLN A 215 -11.69 -13.55 -24.73
CA GLN A 215 -11.43 -14.00 -26.11
C GLN A 215 -10.61 -13.00 -26.95
N ILE A 216 -10.32 -11.82 -26.42
CA ILE A 216 -9.63 -10.72 -27.09
C ILE A 216 -8.42 -10.27 -26.27
N CYS A 217 -7.40 -9.73 -26.93
CA CYS A 217 -6.16 -9.24 -26.31
C CYS A 217 -5.33 -10.37 -25.65
N GLU A 218 -5.14 -11.47 -26.39
CA GLU A 218 -4.47 -12.69 -25.95
C GLU A 218 -3.07 -12.43 -25.37
N GLU A 219 -2.34 -11.46 -25.94
CA GLU A 219 -1.01 -11.01 -25.53
C GLU A 219 -0.96 -10.37 -24.13
N TYR A 220 -2.11 -9.93 -23.60
CA TYR A 220 -2.25 -9.36 -22.25
C TYR A 220 -3.06 -10.24 -21.30
N LYS A 221 -3.51 -11.42 -21.74
CA LYS A 221 -4.37 -12.34 -21.00
C LYS A 221 -3.67 -13.04 -19.83
N ILE A 222 -2.36 -13.28 -19.95
CA ILE A 222 -1.55 -13.98 -18.96
C ILE A 222 -0.33 -13.13 -18.56
N LEU A 223 -0.25 -12.79 -17.28
CA LEU A 223 0.91 -12.17 -16.66
C LEU A 223 1.96 -13.24 -16.32
N GLN A 224 3.14 -13.07 -16.91
CA GLN A 224 4.31 -13.95 -16.80
C GLN A 224 4.82 -14.00 -15.34
N PRO A 225 5.18 -15.18 -14.79
CA PRO A 225 5.70 -15.33 -13.42
C PRO A 225 7.00 -14.55 -13.21
N PHE A 226 7.40 -14.36 -11.94
CA PHE A 226 8.69 -13.76 -11.59
C PHE A 226 9.88 -14.52 -12.19
N PRO A 227 10.99 -13.84 -12.51
CA PRO A 227 12.23 -14.53 -12.81
C PRO A 227 12.67 -15.37 -11.61
N LYS A 228 13.35 -16.50 -11.85
CA LYS A 228 14.09 -17.18 -10.77
C LYS A 228 15.09 -16.19 -10.17
N ARG A 229 15.33 -16.27 -8.86
CA ARG A 229 16.45 -15.55 -8.24
C ARG A 229 17.72 -15.96 -8.99
N PRO A 230 18.55 -15.02 -9.50
CA PRO A 230 19.83 -15.38 -10.09
C PRO A 230 20.61 -16.16 -9.04
N GLU A 231 21.14 -17.32 -9.42
CA GLU A 231 22.12 -18.02 -8.59
C GLU A 231 23.22 -17.02 -8.26
N LYS A 232 23.58 -16.89 -6.98
CA LYS A 232 24.73 -16.06 -6.59
C LYS A 232 25.91 -16.58 -7.37
N SER A 233 26.40 -15.81 -8.35
CA SER A 233 27.55 -16.22 -9.14
C SER A 233 28.69 -16.52 -8.17
N ALA A 234 29.26 -17.73 -8.25
CA ALA A 234 30.29 -18.21 -7.33
C ALA A 234 31.65 -17.47 -7.50
N ASN A 235 31.64 -16.31 -8.14
CA ASN A 235 32.80 -15.59 -8.64
C ASN A 235 33.46 -14.70 -7.57
N THR A 236 32.84 -14.52 -6.39
CA THR A 236 33.43 -13.73 -5.30
C THR A 236 34.59 -14.44 -4.58
N ILE A 237 34.86 -15.72 -4.89
CA ILE A 237 35.97 -16.48 -4.29
C ILE A 237 37.31 -16.25 -5.03
N ALA A 238 37.27 -15.91 -6.33
CA ALA A 238 38.48 -15.76 -7.14
C ALA A 238 39.33 -14.52 -6.79
N THR A 239 38.70 -13.43 -6.30
CA THR A 239 39.38 -12.14 -6.13
C THR A 239 40.33 -12.10 -4.93
N ALA A 240 40.04 -12.83 -3.85
CA ALA A 240 40.86 -12.83 -2.64
C ALA A 240 42.23 -13.50 -2.84
N ALA A 241 42.28 -14.56 -3.66
CA ALA A 241 43.52 -15.28 -3.95
C ALA A 241 44.53 -14.43 -4.74
N ILE A 242 44.05 -13.59 -5.66
CA ILE A 242 44.90 -12.74 -6.51
C ILE A 242 45.58 -11.65 -5.67
N THR A 243 44.87 -11.03 -4.72
CA THR A 243 45.46 -10.02 -3.83
C THR A 243 46.54 -10.58 -2.90
N ALA A 244 46.43 -11.83 -2.45
CA ALA A 244 47.42 -12.43 -1.55
C ALA A 244 48.80 -12.60 -2.20
N ILE A 245 48.83 -12.96 -3.50
CA ILE A 245 50.08 -13.12 -4.26
C ILE A 245 50.80 -11.77 -4.41
N SER A 246 50.06 -10.69 -4.69
CA SER A 246 50.64 -9.35 -4.87
C SER A 246 51.34 -8.80 -3.62
N PHE A 247 50.85 -9.10 -2.41
CA PHE A 247 51.50 -8.64 -1.17
C PHE A 247 52.77 -9.42 -0.83
N ALA A 248 52.82 -10.72 -1.12
CA ALA A 248 54.00 -11.56 -0.88
C ALA A 248 55.23 -11.06 -1.67
N SER A 249 55.04 -10.67 -2.94
CA SER A 249 56.11 -10.13 -3.80
C SER A 249 56.70 -8.81 -3.30
N ILE A 250 55.91 -7.97 -2.63
CA ILE A 250 56.36 -6.67 -2.10
C ILE A 250 57.27 -6.86 -0.88
N ILE A 251 56.98 -7.86 -0.03
CA ILE A 251 57.76 -8.14 1.18
C ILE A 251 59.15 -8.69 0.80
N THR A 252 59.23 -9.66 -0.10
CA THR A 252 60.52 -10.26 -0.51
C THR A 252 61.42 -9.27 -1.25
N TYR A 253 60.86 -8.42 -2.14
CA TYR A 253 61.62 -7.37 -2.81
C TYR A 253 62.27 -6.38 -1.82
N LYS A 254 61.56 -6.04 -0.74
CA LYS A 254 62.04 -5.08 0.27
C LYS A 254 63.12 -5.66 1.20
N VAL A 255 63.20 -6.98 1.34
CA VAL A 255 64.27 -7.66 2.12
C VAL A 255 65.57 -7.73 1.33
N ASN A 256 65.54 -8.15 0.05
CA ASN A 256 66.77 -8.25 -0.76
C ASN A 256 67.50 -6.90 -0.91
N LYS A 257 66.78 -5.77 -0.94
CA LYS A 257 67.38 -4.43 -1.04
C LYS A 257 68.01 -3.90 0.26
N ARG A 258 68.09 -4.72 1.33
CA ARG A 258 68.80 -4.40 2.58
C ARG A 258 70.07 -5.24 2.82
N TYR A 259 70.40 -6.16 1.91
CA TYR A 259 71.54 -7.08 2.03
C TYR A 259 72.46 -7.07 0.79
N SER A 260 72.48 -5.95 0.05
CA SER A 260 73.39 -5.67 -1.06
C SER A 260 73.79 -4.20 -1.06
#